data_AF-A0A7V3EQP5-F1
#
_entry.id   AF-A0A7V3EQP5-F1
#
_cell.length_a   1.000
_cell.length_b   1.000
_cell.length_c   1.000
_cell.angle_alpha   90.00
_cell.angle_beta   90.00
_cell.angle_gamma   90.00
#
_symmetry.space_group_name_H-M   'P 1'
#
loop_
_entity.id
_entity.type
_entity.pdbx_description
1 polymer ?
#
loop_
_entity_poly.entity_id
_entity_poly.type
_entity_poly.pdbx_seq_one_letter_code
_entity_poly.pdbx_strand_id
1 'polypeptide(L)'
;MNPKSVGIVCTVAILLLTGSLFAQYDQFIWQTHKTSNFDVVAAQPLIEKLRGEVDRITAAGHLAPLRMQQGDVTGEGTFFYWEPGRIITTLAMAYPYMDVPRQQAIRTYVNAELATDAYRPWTTAGNFMPPFTGARREHYTMTQQWGWTWFQNMESSRGPTRIATLYGLWLYAYNSGDWAAVSSNWTAIKNFYTGSNRYQNGNIYGTMSAHIAMARMAHYMNDSAMVASATGYAQTYFNQGLNFTTIENNTRTYYGYNYNSGSRPNYVYHGWMFINLVPEVGRYLREASTALRDAVLARHNAGKAKYPLWWLHKAPYFCWWTWEEGIGLPVEIVGMIHPVERWVAGVSSTTLMSYSPDANMIGIGDCYNLEALIHTITSFGTDTWQDVRSTGPANIPPTCTLTSPVSGSTFTAPATVNLAATASDSDGSVVSVAFYRGTTVLFTDSSSPYSYTWTGVSSGTYQLSAV
;
A
#
# COMPACT_ATOMS: atom_id res chain seq x y z
N MET A 1 16.08 54.49 -44.35
CA MET A 1 16.45 53.14 -44.80
C MET A 1 16.11 52.14 -43.70
N ASN A 2 15.00 51.41 -43.83
CA ASN A 2 14.89 50.03 -43.32
C ASN A 2 13.57 49.40 -43.86
N PRO A 3 13.62 48.43 -44.77
CA PRO A 3 12.46 47.69 -45.22
C PRO A 3 12.41 46.26 -44.66
N LYS A 4 11.18 45.84 -44.35
CA LYS A 4 10.62 44.48 -44.52
C LYS A 4 11.13 43.32 -43.64
N SER A 5 10.14 42.77 -42.93
CA SER A 5 9.92 41.39 -42.52
C SER A 5 10.65 40.32 -43.35
N VAL A 6 11.35 39.43 -42.64
CA VAL A 6 11.68 38.06 -43.08
C VAL A 6 11.38 37.13 -41.92
N GLY A 7 10.45 36.20 -42.14
CA GLY A 7 10.14 35.12 -41.21
C GLY A 7 11.29 34.12 -41.15
N ILE A 8 11.65 33.69 -39.95
CA ILE A 8 12.47 32.51 -39.74
C ILE A 8 11.53 31.38 -39.31
N VAL A 9 11.30 30.49 -40.25
CA VAL A 9 10.70 29.18 -40.05
C VAL A 9 11.65 28.38 -39.15
N CYS A 10 11.32 28.19 -37.87
CA CYS A 10 11.90 27.12 -37.07
C CYS A 10 11.11 25.84 -37.36
N THR A 11 11.54 25.11 -38.39
CA THR A 11 11.13 23.72 -38.59
C THR A 11 11.70 22.91 -37.44
N VAL A 12 10.85 22.59 -36.45
CA VAL A 12 11.14 21.55 -35.46
C VAL A 12 11.30 20.25 -36.25
N ALA A 13 12.53 19.77 -36.35
CA ALA A 13 12.82 18.44 -36.87
C ALA A 13 12.19 17.42 -35.92
N ILE A 14 10.97 17.00 -36.24
CA ILE A 14 10.36 15.76 -35.75
C ILE A 14 11.16 14.64 -36.43
N LEU A 15 12.30 14.28 -35.85
CA LEU A 15 13.01 13.05 -36.19
C LEU A 15 12.62 11.99 -35.16
N LEU A 16 11.76 11.08 -35.61
CA LEU A 16 11.53 9.71 -35.16
C LEU A 16 12.44 9.20 -34.02
N LEU A 17 12.03 9.44 -32.77
CA LEU A 17 12.49 8.72 -31.57
C LEU A 17 11.29 8.34 -30.68
N THR A 18 10.14 8.02 -31.28
CA THR A 18 8.97 7.52 -30.51
C THR A 18 9.24 6.16 -29.86
N GLY A 19 10.29 5.45 -30.26
CA GLY A 19 10.74 4.20 -29.65
C GLY A 19 11.66 4.33 -28.42
N SER A 20 12.26 5.49 -28.14
CA SER A 20 13.31 5.60 -27.10
C SER A 20 12.90 6.31 -25.81
N LEU A 21 11.80 7.09 -25.82
CA LEU A 21 11.33 7.82 -24.63
C LEU A 21 10.41 6.97 -23.72
N PHE A 22 9.72 5.96 -24.27
CA PHE A 22 8.92 5.03 -23.47
C PHE A 22 9.79 4.05 -22.65
N ALA A 23 11.00 3.72 -23.12
CA ALA A 23 11.83 2.68 -22.53
C ALA A 23 12.55 3.09 -21.24
N GLN A 24 12.88 4.38 -21.05
CA GLN A 24 13.80 4.81 -19.98
C GLN A 24 13.30 4.47 -18.56
N TYR A 25 12.00 4.61 -18.31
CA TYR A 25 11.40 4.37 -16.99
C TYR A 25 10.42 3.19 -16.98
N ASP A 26 10.32 2.43 -18.08
CA ASP A 26 9.34 1.36 -18.26
C ASP A 26 9.42 0.32 -17.14
N GLN A 27 10.65 -0.12 -16.80
CA GLN A 27 10.86 -1.09 -15.71
C GLN A 27 10.38 -0.59 -14.34
N PHE A 28 10.50 0.71 -14.04
CA PHE A 28 10.06 1.27 -12.76
C PHE A 28 8.54 1.47 -12.72
N ILE A 29 7.91 1.64 -13.89
CA ILE A 29 6.46 1.77 -14.00
C ILE A 29 5.78 0.39 -14.00
N TRP A 30 6.34 -0.60 -14.68
CA TRP A 30 5.63 -1.86 -14.94
C TRP A 30 6.13 -3.05 -14.12
N GLN A 31 7.27 -2.95 -13.44
CA GLN A 31 7.72 -4.03 -12.56
C GLN A 31 7.36 -3.74 -11.11
N THR A 32 6.87 -4.75 -10.41
CA THR A 32 6.67 -4.70 -8.96
C THR A 32 7.54 -5.74 -8.26
N HIS A 33 7.91 -5.45 -7.01
CA HIS A 33 8.75 -6.36 -6.24
C HIS A 33 7.95 -7.57 -5.74
N LYS A 34 8.60 -8.74 -5.72
CA LYS A 34 8.13 -9.95 -5.05
C LYS A 34 9.28 -10.56 -4.28
N THR A 35 9.06 -10.84 -3.02
CA THR A 35 10.05 -11.47 -2.14
C THR A 35 9.74 -12.96 -2.00
N SER A 36 10.76 -13.79 -2.11
CA SER A 36 10.69 -15.26 -2.00
C SER A 36 11.85 -15.79 -1.15
N ASN A 37 11.89 -17.09 -0.86
CA ASN A 37 13.03 -17.74 -0.18
C ASN A 37 13.40 -17.08 1.17
N PHE A 38 12.42 -16.86 2.03
CA PHE A 38 12.63 -16.26 3.34
C PHE A 38 13.53 -17.12 4.24
N ASP A 39 14.42 -16.48 4.99
CA ASP A 39 14.94 -17.05 6.23
C ASP A 39 13.78 -17.18 7.23
N VAL A 40 13.20 -18.38 7.26
CA VAL A 40 12.00 -18.68 8.06
C VAL A 40 12.26 -18.47 9.55
N VAL A 41 13.47 -18.78 10.04
CA VAL A 41 13.78 -18.66 11.47
C VAL A 41 13.81 -17.20 11.89
N ALA A 42 14.42 -16.33 11.07
CA ALA A 42 14.53 -14.91 11.37
C ALA A 42 13.22 -14.14 11.09
N ALA A 43 12.49 -14.49 10.03
CA ALA A 43 11.30 -13.75 9.60
C ALA A 43 10.02 -14.16 10.35
N GLN A 44 9.87 -15.41 10.78
CA GLN A 44 8.61 -15.92 11.33
C GLN A 44 8.09 -15.13 12.55
N PRO A 45 8.93 -14.76 13.56
CA PRO A 45 8.44 -13.97 14.69
C PRO A 45 7.84 -12.62 14.28
N LEU A 46 8.45 -11.97 13.28
CA LEU A 46 7.97 -10.70 12.73
C LEU A 46 6.68 -10.89 11.93
N ILE A 47 6.56 -11.99 11.19
CA ILE A 47 5.33 -12.35 10.46
C ILE A 47 4.18 -12.59 11.44
N GLU A 48 4.40 -13.31 12.54
CA GLU A 48 3.36 -13.52 13.56
C GLU A 48 2.96 -12.22 14.24
N LYS A 49 3.92 -11.32 14.50
CA LYS A 49 3.63 -9.97 14.98
C LYS A 49 2.77 -9.20 13.98
N LEU A 50 3.14 -9.21 12.70
CA LEU A 50 2.37 -8.56 11.64
C LEU A 50 0.93 -9.10 11.56
N ARG A 51 0.76 -10.43 11.63
CA ARG A 51 -0.56 -11.10 11.65
C ARG A 51 -1.40 -10.64 12.82
N GLY A 52 -0.83 -10.56 14.02
CA GLY A 52 -1.51 -10.05 15.21
C GLY A 52 -1.97 -8.60 15.06
N GLU A 53 -1.19 -7.74 14.40
CA GLU A 53 -1.60 -6.36 14.12
C GLU A 53 -2.68 -6.25 13.05
N VAL A 54 -2.63 -7.11 12.02
CA VAL A 54 -3.71 -7.24 11.03
C VAL A 54 -5.01 -7.66 11.70
N ASP A 55 -4.97 -8.64 12.61
CA ASP A 55 -6.15 -9.09 13.37
C ASP A 55 -6.76 -7.92 14.15
N ARG A 56 -5.92 -7.12 14.83
CA ARG A 56 -6.37 -5.92 15.57
C ARG A 56 -7.03 -4.89 14.65
N ILE A 57 -6.49 -4.66 13.45
CA ILE A 57 -7.08 -3.74 12.47
C ILE A 57 -8.44 -4.28 12.00
N THR A 58 -8.49 -5.53 11.55
CA THR A 58 -9.70 -6.12 10.99
C THR A 58 -10.83 -6.26 12.02
N ALA A 59 -10.49 -6.54 13.28
CA ALA A 59 -11.46 -6.64 14.37
C ALA A 59 -12.03 -5.29 14.82
N ALA A 60 -11.26 -4.20 14.66
CA ALA A 60 -11.69 -2.86 15.05
C ALA A 60 -12.70 -2.23 14.07
N GLY A 61 -12.80 -2.74 12.83
CA GLY A 61 -13.62 -2.15 11.77
C GLY A 61 -13.10 -0.77 11.35
N HIS A 62 -13.98 0.09 10.84
CA HIS A 62 -13.60 1.44 10.43
C HIS A 62 -12.80 2.15 11.50
N LEU A 63 -11.58 2.54 11.17
CA LEU A 63 -10.68 3.15 12.13
C LEU A 63 -10.66 4.69 11.95
N ALA A 64 -10.84 5.44 13.04
CA ALA A 64 -10.71 6.90 13.04
C ALA A 64 -9.25 7.34 12.78
N PRO A 65 -8.97 8.58 12.35
CA PRO A 65 -7.60 9.09 12.32
C PRO A 65 -6.88 8.88 13.66
N LEU A 66 -5.61 8.48 13.60
CA LEU A 66 -4.79 8.29 14.80
C LEU A 66 -4.59 9.64 15.49
N ARG A 67 -4.80 9.70 16.81
CA ARG A 67 -4.69 10.93 17.59
C ARG A 67 -3.58 10.82 18.61
N MET A 68 -2.71 11.82 18.66
CA MET A 68 -1.63 11.86 19.63
C MET A 68 -1.54 13.22 20.28
N GLN A 69 -1.27 13.23 21.59
CA GLN A 69 -0.87 14.45 22.28
C GLN A 69 0.63 14.65 22.05
N GLN A 70 0.97 15.65 21.24
CA GLN A 70 2.36 16.08 21.01
C GLN A 70 2.62 17.51 21.50
N GLY A 71 1.56 18.23 21.91
CA GLY A 71 1.65 19.58 22.47
C GLY A 71 1.63 19.61 24.00
N ASP A 72 1.91 20.81 24.51
CA ASP A 72 2.19 21.11 25.93
C ASP A 72 0.90 21.22 26.73
N VAL A 73 -0.22 21.42 26.03
CA VAL A 73 -1.54 21.53 26.62
C VAL A 73 -2.22 20.17 26.63
N THR A 74 -2.72 19.77 27.79
CA THR A 74 -3.54 18.58 27.99
C THR A 74 -4.85 18.70 27.21
N GLY A 75 -4.83 18.27 25.94
CA GLY A 75 -6.00 18.25 25.05
C GLY A 75 -5.71 18.54 23.58
N GLU A 76 -4.53 19.09 23.24
CA GLU A 76 -4.17 19.36 21.85
C GLU A 76 -3.76 18.07 21.12
N GLY A 77 -4.52 17.74 20.06
CA GLY A 77 -4.31 16.52 19.27
C GLY A 77 -3.63 16.78 17.93
N THR A 78 -2.54 16.06 17.68
CA THR A 78 -2.02 15.83 16.33
C THR A 78 -2.72 14.63 15.72
N PHE A 79 -3.08 14.72 14.44
CA PHE A 79 -3.82 13.69 13.73
C PHE A 79 -2.98 13.09 12.60
N PHE A 80 -2.93 11.76 12.54
CA PHE A 80 -2.23 11.01 11.51
C PHE A 80 -3.16 10.03 10.81
N TYR A 81 -2.75 9.59 9.62
CA TYR A 81 -3.49 8.63 8.80
C TYR A 81 -4.94 9.09 8.58
N TRP A 82 -5.12 10.39 8.34
CA TRP A 82 -6.42 11.02 8.15
C TRP A 82 -6.91 10.89 6.70
N GLU A 83 -6.04 10.46 5.78
CA GLU A 83 -6.39 10.24 4.38
C GLU A 83 -7.26 8.98 4.22
N PRO A 84 -8.45 9.10 3.59
CA PRO A 84 -9.25 7.95 3.21
C PRO A 84 -8.45 6.94 2.38
N GLY A 85 -8.52 5.66 2.75
CA GLY A 85 -7.79 4.56 2.10
C GLY A 85 -6.32 4.44 2.50
N ARG A 86 -5.77 5.26 3.41
CA ARG A 86 -4.37 5.13 3.86
C ARG A 86 -4.05 3.74 4.41
N ILE A 87 -4.97 3.18 5.20
CA ILE A 87 -4.81 1.85 5.81
C ILE A 87 -4.87 0.71 4.78
N ILE A 88 -5.57 0.91 3.66
CA ILE A 88 -5.65 -0.08 2.57
C ILE A 88 -4.25 -0.34 2.00
N THR A 89 -3.40 0.70 1.91
CA THR A 89 -2.01 0.54 1.46
C THR A 89 -1.23 -0.41 2.37
N THR A 90 -1.30 -0.21 3.68
CA THR A 90 -0.60 -1.06 4.66
C THR A 90 -1.13 -2.49 4.64
N LEU A 91 -2.46 -2.68 4.58
CA LEU A 91 -3.05 -4.01 4.49
C LEU A 91 -2.71 -4.72 3.17
N ALA A 92 -2.65 -3.97 2.05
CA ALA A 92 -2.24 -4.51 0.76
C ALA A 92 -0.77 -4.98 0.76
N MET A 93 0.11 -4.26 1.46
CA MET A 93 1.50 -4.67 1.66
C MET A 93 1.62 -5.89 2.57
N ALA A 94 0.75 -6.02 3.58
CA ALA A 94 0.73 -7.16 4.50
C ALA A 94 0.13 -8.44 3.87
N TYR A 95 -0.78 -8.28 2.90
CA TYR A 95 -1.58 -9.34 2.31
C TYR A 95 -0.82 -10.62 1.91
N PRO A 96 0.36 -10.55 1.24
CA PRO A 96 1.11 -11.75 0.85
C PRO A 96 1.63 -12.59 2.03
N TYR A 97 1.67 -12.04 3.24
CA TYR A 97 2.20 -12.67 4.44
C TYR A 97 1.10 -13.27 5.35
N MET A 98 -0.16 -13.10 4.94
CA MET A 98 -1.32 -13.56 5.66
C MET A 98 -1.68 -15.00 5.29
N ASP A 99 -2.23 -15.74 6.26
CA ASP A 99 -2.93 -16.99 5.99
C ASP A 99 -4.33 -16.73 5.41
N VAL A 100 -4.95 -17.75 4.83
CA VAL A 100 -6.25 -17.63 4.13
C VAL A 100 -7.33 -16.94 4.98
N PRO A 101 -7.51 -17.25 6.28
CA PRO A 101 -8.50 -16.55 7.11
C PRO A 101 -8.25 -15.04 7.21
N ARG A 102 -6.98 -14.62 7.37
CA ARG A 102 -6.61 -13.20 7.46
C ARG A 102 -6.68 -12.50 6.12
N GLN A 103 -6.35 -13.19 5.02
CA GLN A 103 -6.57 -12.67 3.68
C GLN A 103 -8.06 -12.36 3.46
N GLN A 104 -8.95 -13.26 3.87
CA GLN A 104 -10.39 -13.02 3.82
C GLN A 104 -10.82 -11.87 4.73
N ALA A 105 -10.27 -11.77 5.94
CA ALA A 105 -10.55 -10.66 6.85
C ALA A 105 -10.13 -9.30 6.25
N ILE A 106 -8.97 -9.23 5.59
CA ILE A 106 -8.51 -8.04 4.86
C ILE A 106 -9.49 -7.71 3.73
N ARG A 107 -9.93 -8.69 2.93
CA ARG A 107 -10.91 -8.45 1.86
C ARG A 107 -12.20 -7.85 2.42
N THR A 108 -12.74 -8.44 3.48
CA THR A 108 -13.95 -7.94 4.14
C THR A 108 -13.76 -6.51 4.65
N TYR A 109 -12.62 -6.22 5.29
CA TYR A 109 -12.29 -4.87 5.76
C TYR A 109 -12.17 -3.86 4.62
N VAL A 110 -11.40 -4.17 3.57
CA VAL A 110 -11.20 -3.27 2.43
C VAL A 110 -12.52 -3.00 1.72
N ASN A 111 -13.35 -4.02 1.49
CA ASN A 111 -14.66 -3.84 0.88
C ASN A 111 -15.60 -2.97 1.73
N ALA A 112 -15.53 -3.06 3.07
CA ALA A 112 -16.26 -2.16 3.96
C ALA A 112 -15.78 -0.70 3.83
N GLU A 113 -14.46 -0.46 3.79
CA GLU A 113 -13.87 0.87 3.57
C GLU A 113 -14.33 1.46 2.23
N LEU A 114 -14.28 0.68 1.15
CA LEU A 114 -14.65 1.14 -0.19
C LEU A 114 -16.15 1.39 -0.36
N ALA A 115 -16.99 0.65 0.38
CA ALA A 115 -18.44 0.84 0.40
C ALA A 115 -18.87 2.12 1.14
N THR A 116 -18.01 2.67 2.02
CA THR A 116 -18.34 3.83 2.85
C THR A 116 -17.67 5.09 2.31
N ASP A 117 -18.45 6.09 1.89
CA ASP A 117 -17.89 7.28 1.20
C ASP A 117 -16.81 8.00 2.01
N ALA A 118 -16.92 8.03 3.33
CA ALA A 118 -15.96 8.68 4.22
C ALA A 118 -14.56 8.02 4.25
N TYR A 119 -14.46 6.75 3.86
CA TYR A 119 -13.24 5.93 4.02
C TYR A 119 -12.57 5.54 2.71
N ARG A 120 -13.30 5.60 1.59
CA ARG A 120 -12.74 5.29 0.26
C ARG A 120 -11.80 6.39 -0.26
N PRO A 121 -10.74 6.06 -1.01
CA PRO A 121 -9.79 7.04 -1.57
C PRO A 121 -10.45 8.20 -2.33
N TRP A 122 -11.47 7.89 -3.13
CA TRP A 122 -12.21 8.84 -3.97
C TRP A 122 -13.44 9.45 -3.28
N THR A 123 -13.36 9.65 -1.97
CA THR A 123 -14.45 10.24 -1.17
C THR A 123 -15.01 11.54 -1.76
N THR A 124 -16.33 11.72 -1.66
CA THR A 124 -17.00 12.98 -1.99
C THR A 124 -17.24 13.88 -0.77
N ALA A 125 -17.09 13.33 0.44
CA ALA A 125 -17.35 13.99 1.72
C ALA A 125 -16.26 15.00 2.17
N GLY A 126 -15.19 15.17 1.39
CA GLY A 126 -14.12 16.12 1.67
C GLY A 126 -12.72 15.52 1.50
N ASN A 127 -11.75 16.08 2.20
CA ASN A 127 -10.34 15.68 2.10
C ASN A 127 -9.86 14.75 3.22
N PHE A 128 -10.66 14.59 4.27
CA PHE A 128 -10.27 13.93 5.51
C PHE A 128 -11.33 12.92 5.92
N MET A 129 -10.90 11.81 6.52
CA MET A 129 -11.81 10.95 7.27
C MET A 129 -12.44 11.73 8.44
N PRO A 130 -13.67 11.37 8.88
CA PRO A 130 -14.26 11.96 10.07
C PRO A 130 -13.35 11.71 11.28
N PRO A 131 -12.96 12.75 12.03
CA PRO A 131 -11.97 12.62 13.09
C PRO A 131 -12.43 11.75 14.25
N PHE A 132 -13.74 11.68 14.48
CA PHE A 132 -14.38 11.07 15.67
C PHE A 132 -15.27 9.87 15.35
N THR A 133 -15.33 9.45 14.10
CA THR A 133 -16.10 8.27 13.67
C THR A 133 -15.15 7.09 13.46
N GLY A 134 -15.58 5.89 13.86
CA GLY A 134 -14.77 4.69 13.82
C GLY A 134 -14.03 4.40 15.13
N ALA A 135 -13.33 3.29 15.19
CA ALA A 135 -12.55 2.86 16.33
C ALA A 135 -11.32 3.75 16.51
N ARG A 136 -11.07 4.15 17.77
CA ARG A 136 -9.86 4.88 18.17
C ARG A 136 -8.65 3.97 18.03
N ARG A 137 -7.55 4.53 17.53
CA ARG A 137 -6.33 3.76 17.22
C ARG A 137 -5.27 3.92 18.31
N GLU A 138 -5.24 5.04 19.02
CA GLU A 138 -4.16 5.43 19.92
C GLU A 138 -4.04 4.56 21.19
N HIS A 139 -2.80 4.27 21.61
CA HIS A 139 -2.54 3.55 22.86
C HIS A 139 -2.96 4.34 24.10
N TYR A 140 -2.68 5.64 24.12
CA TYR A 140 -3.06 6.53 25.22
C TYR A 140 -4.24 7.36 24.80
N THR A 141 -5.36 7.13 25.47
CA THR A 141 -6.62 7.82 25.18
C THR A 141 -6.48 9.28 25.55
N MET A 142 -6.50 10.16 24.54
CA MET A 142 -6.68 11.59 24.76
C MET A 142 -8.03 11.85 25.43
N THR A 143 -8.01 12.63 26.51
CA THR A 143 -9.19 12.97 27.32
C THR A 143 -10.05 14.07 26.68
N GLN A 144 -9.46 14.87 25.77
CA GLN A 144 -10.15 15.93 25.04
C GLN A 144 -9.94 15.78 23.52
N GLN A 145 -10.91 16.22 22.74
CA GLN A 145 -10.95 16.12 21.27
C GLN A 145 -10.61 17.46 20.58
N TRP A 146 -9.67 18.21 21.17
CA TRP A 146 -9.30 19.54 20.69
C TRP A 146 -8.21 19.48 19.61
N GLY A 147 -8.12 20.51 18.78
CA GLY A 147 -7.11 20.64 17.72
C GLY A 147 -7.56 20.25 16.30
N TRP A 148 -8.63 19.47 16.12
CA TRP A 148 -9.02 18.99 14.77
C TRP A 148 -9.28 20.13 13.77
N THR A 149 -10.10 21.13 14.11
CA THR A 149 -10.42 22.23 13.19
C THR A 149 -9.17 23.03 12.81
N TRP A 150 -8.27 23.24 13.77
CA TRP A 150 -7.00 23.92 13.53
C TRP A 150 -6.11 23.09 12.60
N PHE A 151 -5.96 21.79 12.90
CA PHE A 151 -5.23 20.84 12.08
C PHE A 151 -5.79 20.78 10.65
N GLN A 152 -7.11 20.68 10.51
CA GLN A 152 -7.78 20.65 9.22
C GLN A 152 -7.54 21.94 8.43
N ASN A 153 -7.59 23.11 9.07
CA ASN A 153 -7.30 24.38 8.41
C ASN A 153 -5.84 24.45 7.94
N MET A 154 -4.90 23.99 8.78
CA MET A 154 -3.49 23.90 8.46
C MET A 154 -3.27 22.95 7.26
N GLU A 155 -3.78 21.73 7.29
CA GLU A 155 -3.63 20.74 6.22
C GLU A 155 -4.40 21.12 4.94
N SER A 156 -5.59 21.71 5.08
CA SER A 156 -6.38 22.18 3.93
C SER A 156 -5.69 23.33 3.19
N SER A 157 -4.98 24.20 3.91
CA SER A 157 -4.17 25.27 3.31
C SER A 157 -2.96 24.75 2.54
N ARG A 158 -2.48 23.54 2.88
CA ARG A 158 -1.35 22.86 2.23
C ARG A 158 -1.80 22.03 1.02
N GLY A 159 -3.03 21.51 1.04
CA GLY A 159 -3.59 20.63 0.02
C GLY A 159 -3.23 19.16 0.31
N PRO A 160 -4.21 18.25 0.39
CA PRO A 160 -4.00 16.93 0.98
C PRO A 160 -3.17 15.97 0.09
N THR A 161 -2.29 15.19 0.72
CA THR A 161 -1.44 14.18 0.04
C THR A 161 -2.14 12.86 -0.26
N ARG A 162 -3.41 12.90 -0.70
CA ARG A 162 -4.28 11.72 -0.77
C ARG A 162 -4.12 10.85 -2.02
N ILE A 163 -3.54 11.37 -3.10
CA ILE A 163 -3.45 10.60 -4.36
C ILE A 163 -2.57 9.33 -4.22
N ALA A 164 -1.63 9.34 -3.27
CA ALA A 164 -0.76 8.20 -2.96
C ALA A 164 -1.55 6.95 -2.53
N THR A 165 -2.78 7.09 -2.01
CA THR A 165 -3.61 5.95 -1.60
C THR A 165 -4.11 5.12 -2.79
N LEU A 166 -4.03 5.65 -4.02
CA LEU A 166 -4.26 4.87 -5.24
C LEU A 166 -3.24 3.74 -5.41
N TYR A 167 -2.03 3.90 -4.89
CA TYR A 167 -1.05 2.82 -4.86
C TYR A 167 -1.53 1.65 -3.99
N GLY A 168 -2.09 1.93 -2.81
CA GLY A 168 -2.68 0.91 -1.96
C GLY A 168 -3.85 0.19 -2.62
N LEU A 169 -4.71 0.91 -3.34
CA LEU A 169 -5.82 0.32 -4.08
C LEU A 169 -5.33 -0.63 -5.19
N TRP A 170 -4.38 -0.18 -6.01
CA TRP A 170 -3.77 -1.02 -7.03
C TRP A 170 -3.09 -2.25 -6.42
N LEU A 171 -2.30 -2.06 -5.37
CA LEU A 171 -1.57 -3.14 -4.71
C LEU A 171 -2.52 -4.16 -4.08
N TYR A 172 -3.63 -3.69 -3.48
CA TYR A 172 -4.67 -4.57 -2.96
C TYR A 172 -5.27 -5.43 -4.07
N ALA A 173 -5.73 -4.81 -5.16
CA ALA A 173 -6.31 -5.53 -6.29
C ALA A 173 -5.31 -6.51 -6.91
N TYR A 174 -4.04 -6.14 -6.99
CA TYR A 174 -2.98 -6.98 -7.52
C TYR A 174 -2.61 -8.15 -6.60
N ASN A 175 -2.45 -7.93 -5.29
CA ASN A 175 -2.06 -8.98 -4.35
C ASN A 175 -3.21 -9.91 -3.98
N SER A 176 -4.44 -9.40 -3.94
CA SER A 176 -5.63 -10.21 -3.65
C SER A 176 -6.30 -10.75 -4.92
N GLY A 177 -6.10 -10.16 -6.08
CA GLY A 177 -6.93 -10.49 -7.25
C GLY A 177 -8.36 -9.93 -7.18
N ASP A 178 -8.74 -9.19 -6.12
CA ASP A 178 -10.02 -8.47 -6.02
C ASP A 178 -10.03 -7.24 -6.93
N TRP A 179 -10.06 -7.47 -8.24
CA TRP A 179 -10.14 -6.39 -9.22
C TRP A 179 -11.53 -5.77 -9.28
N ALA A 180 -12.56 -6.38 -8.66
CA ALA A 180 -13.89 -5.79 -8.54
C ALA A 180 -13.85 -4.48 -7.74
N ALA A 181 -13.01 -4.41 -6.70
CA ALA A 181 -12.75 -3.19 -5.94
C ALA A 181 -12.36 -1.99 -6.82
N VAL A 182 -11.62 -2.24 -7.91
CA VAL A 182 -11.20 -1.23 -8.88
C VAL A 182 -12.20 -1.07 -10.02
N SER A 183 -12.59 -2.18 -10.68
CA SER A 183 -13.39 -2.17 -11.91
C SER A 183 -14.78 -1.59 -11.67
N SER A 184 -15.44 -1.96 -10.57
CA SER A 184 -16.76 -1.42 -10.20
C SER A 184 -16.74 0.07 -9.89
N ASN A 185 -15.57 0.63 -9.55
CA ASN A 185 -15.40 2.03 -9.16
C ASN A 185 -14.57 2.84 -10.16
N TRP A 186 -14.28 2.30 -11.35
CA TRP A 186 -13.27 2.86 -12.26
C TRP A 186 -13.52 4.32 -12.63
N THR A 187 -14.77 4.69 -12.91
CA THR A 187 -15.15 6.08 -13.23
C THR A 187 -14.85 7.04 -12.08
N ALA A 188 -15.17 6.64 -10.84
CA ALA A 188 -14.92 7.47 -9.66
C ALA A 188 -13.42 7.61 -9.39
N ILE A 189 -12.66 6.52 -9.54
CA ILE A 189 -11.19 6.53 -9.43
C ILE A 189 -10.56 7.46 -10.47
N LYS A 190 -11.02 7.40 -11.73
CA LYS A 190 -10.56 8.31 -12.80
C LYS A 190 -10.85 9.76 -12.46
N ASN A 191 -12.08 10.07 -12.04
CA ASN A 191 -12.47 11.45 -11.70
C ASN A 191 -11.67 11.98 -10.51
N PHE A 192 -11.40 11.15 -9.51
CA PHE A 192 -10.54 11.51 -8.39
C PHE A 192 -9.10 11.81 -8.85
N TYR A 193 -8.54 10.93 -9.69
CA TYR A 193 -7.19 11.08 -10.23
C TYR A 193 -7.04 12.31 -11.13
N THR A 194 -8.05 12.64 -11.95
CA THR A 194 -7.99 13.78 -12.87
C THR A 194 -8.40 15.10 -12.22
N GLY A 195 -9.32 15.06 -11.26
CA GLY A 195 -9.89 16.23 -10.57
C GLY A 195 -9.11 16.71 -9.35
N SER A 196 -8.13 15.94 -8.85
CA SER A 196 -7.23 16.43 -7.81
C SER A 196 -6.38 17.59 -8.36
N ASN A 197 -6.36 18.74 -7.67
CA ASN A 197 -5.38 19.80 -7.91
C ASN A 197 -3.99 19.17 -7.86
N ARG A 198 -3.41 19.00 -9.04
CA ARG A 198 -2.12 18.32 -9.20
C ARG A 198 -1.05 19.12 -8.46
N TYR A 199 0.02 18.43 -8.09
CA TYR A 199 1.27 18.95 -7.53
C TYR A 199 1.29 19.00 -5.99
N GLN A 200 1.45 17.81 -5.41
CA GLN A 200 1.92 17.63 -4.04
C GLN A 200 3.42 17.93 -4.01
N ASN A 201 3.75 19.17 -3.69
CA ASN A 201 5.12 19.65 -3.67
C ASN A 201 5.97 19.05 -2.53
N GLY A 202 5.34 18.59 -1.44
CA GLY A 202 6.01 17.95 -0.30
C GLY A 202 6.15 16.42 -0.38
N ASN A 203 5.15 15.71 -0.92
CA ASN A 203 5.12 14.24 -1.06
C ASN A 203 5.27 13.83 -2.53
N ILE A 204 6.43 14.14 -3.10
CA ILE A 204 6.68 13.88 -4.52
C ILE A 204 6.77 12.38 -4.83
N TYR A 205 7.37 11.57 -3.96
CA TYR A 205 7.56 10.14 -4.22
C TYR A 205 6.29 9.31 -3.98
N GLY A 206 5.41 9.73 -3.07
CA GLY A 206 4.03 9.20 -3.02
C GLY A 206 3.16 9.66 -4.20
N THR A 207 3.44 10.82 -4.81
CA THR A 207 2.76 11.21 -6.05
C THR A 207 3.21 10.35 -7.24
N MET A 208 4.50 10.04 -7.33
CA MET A 208 5.02 9.07 -8.30
C MET A 208 4.32 7.71 -8.17
N SER A 209 4.16 7.20 -6.95
CA SER A 209 3.52 5.90 -6.72
C SER A 209 2.07 5.88 -7.21
N ALA A 210 1.33 6.98 -7.05
CA ALA A 210 -0.02 7.12 -7.57
C ALA A 210 -0.07 7.06 -9.11
N HIS A 211 0.86 7.70 -9.80
CA HIS A 211 0.93 7.64 -11.28
C HIS A 211 1.26 6.23 -11.77
N ILE A 212 2.18 5.54 -11.10
CA ILE A 212 2.50 4.13 -11.37
C ILE A 212 1.24 3.27 -11.18
N ALA A 213 0.57 3.40 -10.04
CA ALA A 213 -0.64 2.66 -9.73
C ALA A 213 -1.76 2.90 -10.75
N MET A 214 -1.97 4.16 -11.15
CA MET A 214 -2.98 4.52 -12.12
C MET A 214 -2.68 3.93 -13.51
N ALA A 215 -1.41 3.93 -13.94
CA ALA A 215 -1.02 3.30 -15.19
C ALA A 215 -1.33 1.80 -15.19
N ARG A 216 -1.05 1.11 -14.07
CA ARG A 216 -1.28 -0.32 -13.92
C ARG A 216 -2.76 -0.68 -13.84
N MET A 217 -3.55 0.06 -13.07
CA MET A 217 -5.00 -0.13 -13.02
C MET A 217 -5.64 0.15 -14.39
N ALA A 218 -5.21 1.22 -15.08
CA ALA A 218 -5.72 1.55 -16.41
C ALA A 218 -5.39 0.46 -17.44
N HIS A 219 -4.19 -0.14 -17.34
CA HIS A 219 -3.81 -1.27 -18.19
C HIS A 219 -4.74 -2.46 -17.99
N TYR A 220 -5.00 -2.84 -16.74
CA TYR A 220 -5.95 -3.91 -16.42
C TYR A 220 -7.37 -3.60 -16.95
N MET A 221 -7.80 -2.34 -16.86
CA MET A 221 -9.11 -1.88 -17.35
C MET A 221 -9.19 -1.70 -18.88
N ASN A 222 -8.12 -2.02 -19.62
CA ASN A 222 -8.01 -1.77 -21.06
C ASN A 222 -8.27 -0.29 -21.45
N ASP A 223 -7.94 0.66 -20.57
CA ASP A 223 -8.12 2.10 -20.78
C ASP A 223 -6.80 2.73 -21.29
N SER A 224 -6.55 2.58 -22.59
CA SER A 224 -5.28 2.99 -23.23
C SER A 224 -5.00 4.50 -23.12
N ALA A 225 -6.04 5.33 -23.13
CA ALA A 225 -5.90 6.78 -22.97
C ALA A 225 -5.41 7.15 -21.56
N MET A 226 -5.94 6.46 -20.53
CA MET A 226 -5.50 6.66 -19.16
C MET A 226 -4.11 6.07 -18.91
N VAL A 227 -3.76 4.93 -19.54
CA VAL A 227 -2.39 4.41 -19.53
C VAL A 227 -1.40 5.45 -20.06
N ALA A 228 -1.67 6.03 -21.24
CA ALA A 228 -0.80 7.05 -21.84
C ALA A 228 -0.66 8.28 -20.93
N SER A 229 -1.78 8.73 -20.34
CA SER A 229 -1.78 9.89 -19.44
C SER A 229 -0.98 9.62 -18.15
N ALA A 230 -1.23 8.49 -17.48
CA ALA A 230 -0.59 8.16 -16.22
C ALA A 230 0.90 7.85 -16.36
N THR A 231 1.30 7.15 -17.42
CA THR A 231 2.72 6.91 -17.74
C THR A 231 3.44 8.22 -18.05
N GLY A 232 2.83 9.12 -18.84
CA GLY A 232 3.41 10.46 -19.11
C GLY A 232 3.60 11.31 -17.84
N TYR A 233 2.64 11.26 -16.91
CA TYR A 233 2.82 11.93 -15.61
C TYR A 233 3.92 11.27 -14.77
N ALA A 234 3.96 9.94 -14.67
CA ALA A 234 5.03 9.23 -13.97
C ALA A 234 6.42 9.64 -14.50
N GLN A 235 6.60 9.68 -15.82
CA GLN A 235 7.84 10.13 -16.47
C GLN A 235 8.20 11.58 -16.12
N THR A 236 7.20 12.48 -16.10
CA THR A 236 7.41 13.87 -15.70
C THR A 236 7.96 13.96 -14.27
N TYR A 237 7.37 13.21 -13.34
CA TYR A 237 7.84 13.19 -11.96
C TYR A 237 9.22 12.51 -11.83
N PHE A 238 9.49 11.41 -12.54
CA PHE A 238 10.83 10.81 -12.57
C PHE A 238 11.88 11.83 -13.03
N ASN A 239 11.59 12.66 -14.03
CA ASN A 239 12.50 13.73 -14.42
C ASN A 239 12.64 14.81 -13.32
N GLN A 240 11.55 15.17 -12.63
CA GLN A 240 11.61 16.09 -11.48
C GLN A 240 12.46 15.54 -10.33
N GLY A 241 12.46 14.21 -10.12
CA GLY A 241 13.29 13.49 -9.15
C GLY A 241 14.79 13.82 -9.22
N LEU A 242 15.26 14.24 -10.40
CA LEU A 242 16.65 14.63 -10.65
C LEU A 242 16.97 16.08 -10.26
N ASN A 243 15.96 16.92 -10.01
CA ASN A 243 16.12 18.33 -9.66
C ASN A 243 15.76 18.58 -8.19
N PHE A 244 16.68 18.23 -7.30
CA PHE A 244 16.48 18.39 -5.86
C PHE A 244 16.28 19.83 -5.41
N THR A 245 16.87 20.82 -6.09
CA THR A 245 16.65 22.23 -5.77
C THR A 245 15.16 22.59 -5.90
N THR A 246 14.53 22.17 -7.00
CA THR A 246 13.10 22.36 -7.20
C THR A 246 12.28 21.58 -6.18
N ILE A 247 12.62 20.31 -5.91
CA ILE A 247 11.91 19.49 -4.92
C ILE A 247 11.97 20.12 -3.53
N GLU A 248 13.14 20.60 -3.11
CA GLU A 248 13.31 21.24 -1.81
C GLU A 248 12.59 22.58 -1.74
N ASN A 249 12.61 23.39 -2.79
CA ASN A 249 11.84 24.65 -2.84
C ASN A 249 10.33 24.39 -2.78
N ASN A 250 9.87 23.37 -3.50
CA ASN A 250 8.49 22.90 -3.47
C ASN A 250 8.10 22.45 -2.06
N THR A 251 8.93 21.61 -1.44
CA THR A 251 8.74 21.13 -0.06
C THR A 251 8.75 22.29 0.94
N ARG A 252 9.70 23.23 0.80
CA ARG A 252 9.79 24.44 1.64
C ARG A 252 8.57 25.33 1.51
N THR A 253 8.05 25.49 0.30
CA THR A 253 6.83 26.25 0.06
C THR A 253 5.63 25.56 0.70
N TYR A 254 5.50 24.26 0.49
CA TYR A 254 4.41 23.45 1.04
C TYR A 254 4.38 23.48 2.58
N TYR A 255 5.54 23.34 3.21
CA TYR A 255 5.70 23.47 4.66
C TYR A 255 6.13 24.88 5.07
N GLY A 256 5.82 25.93 4.28
CA GLY A 256 6.37 27.28 4.45
C GLY A 256 6.11 27.90 5.82
N TYR A 257 4.98 27.58 6.44
CA TYR A 257 4.69 27.93 7.84
C TYR A 257 5.77 27.43 8.81
N ASN A 258 6.29 26.21 8.59
CA ASN A 258 7.32 25.58 9.39
C ASN A 258 8.72 26.12 9.08
N TYR A 259 8.94 26.67 7.88
CA TYR A 259 10.24 27.21 7.45
C TYR A 259 10.41 28.72 7.74
N ASN A 260 9.32 29.51 7.73
CA ASN A 260 9.34 30.98 7.80
C ASN A 260 9.01 31.57 9.17
N SER A 261 8.76 30.75 10.19
CA SER A 261 8.55 31.20 11.56
C SER A 261 9.88 31.59 12.22
N GLY A 262 10.36 32.82 11.92
CA GLY A 262 11.23 33.69 12.72
C GLY A 262 12.57 33.21 13.32
N SER A 263 12.89 31.91 13.35
CA SER A 263 14.06 31.40 14.10
C SER A 263 14.59 30.01 13.70
N ARG A 264 13.96 29.20 12.82
CA ARG A 264 14.22 27.73 12.83
C ARG A 264 14.41 26.94 11.51
N PRO A 265 14.89 27.51 10.38
CA PRO A 265 15.08 26.75 9.14
C PRO A 265 16.09 25.59 9.27
N ASN A 266 17.00 25.64 10.25
CA ASN A 266 18.05 24.62 10.43
C ASN A 266 17.60 23.36 11.17
N TYR A 267 16.39 23.30 11.75
CA TYR A 267 15.95 22.18 12.60
C TYR A 267 14.96 21.22 11.93
N VAL A 268 14.34 21.60 10.82
CA VAL A 268 13.43 20.71 10.06
C VAL A 268 14.25 19.70 9.24
N TYR A 269 13.88 18.43 9.26
CA TYR A 269 14.44 17.45 8.31
C TYR A 269 13.74 17.62 6.97
N HIS A 270 14.51 17.73 5.88
CA HIS A 270 13.96 18.03 4.55
C HIS A 270 13.49 16.79 3.79
N GLY A 271 13.52 15.59 4.39
CA GLY A 271 13.17 14.34 3.73
C GLY A 271 11.67 14.08 3.53
N TRP A 272 10.82 15.09 3.62
CA TRP A 272 9.36 14.96 3.41
C TRP A 272 9.02 14.34 2.04
N MET A 273 9.88 14.57 1.04
CA MET A 273 9.78 13.95 -0.27
C MET A 273 9.74 12.41 -0.22
N PHE A 274 10.36 11.79 0.79
CA PHE A 274 10.45 10.34 1.01
C PHE A 274 9.20 9.71 1.64
N ILE A 275 8.25 10.51 2.10
CA ILE A 275 7.03 9.96 2.69
C ILE A 275 6.27 9.14 1.65
N ASN A 276 5.65 8.03 2.08
CA ASN A 276 4.91 7.12 1.19
C ASN A 276 5.75 6.60 -0.01
N LEU A 277 7.08 6.54 0.13
CA LEU A 277 7.97 5.96 -0.87
C LEU A 277 7.69 4.47 -0.99
N VAL A 278 7.37 4.06 -2.21
CA VAL A 278 7.08 2.66 -2.56
C VAL A 278 8.32 1.97 -3.14
N PRO A 279 8.37 0.63 -3.14
CA PRO A 279 9.53 -0.12 -3.62
C PRO A 279 10.00 0.27 -5.03
N GLU A 280 9.06 0.49 -5.95
CA GLU A 280 9.36 0.88 -7.34
C GLU A 280 10.08 2.23 -7.43
N VAL A 281 9.65 3.20 -6.64
CA VAL A 281 10.26 4.53 -6.60
C VAL A 281 11.62 4.46 -5.90
N GLY A 282 11.73 3.67 -4.82
CA GLY A 282 13.02 3.41 -4.17
C GLY A 282 14.04 2.75 -5.12
N ARG A 283 13.59 1.78 -5.92
CA ARG A 283 14.41 1.16 -6.98
C ARG A 283 14.86 2.20 -8.01
N TYR A 284 13.96 3.06 -8.47
CA TYR A 284 14.31 4.17 -9.37
C TYR A 284 15.39 5.07 -8.75
N LEU A 285 15.21 5.50 -7.50
CA LEU A 285 16.18 6.36 -6.81
C LEU A 285 17.55 5.68 -6.63
N ARG A 286 17.57 4.34 -6.52
CA ARG A 286 18.79 3.53 -6.41
C ARG A 286 19.50 3.31 -7.74
N GLU A 287 18.75 3.05 -8.81
CA GLU A 287 19.27 2.47 -10.05
C GLU A 287 19.32 3.44 -11.22
N ALA A 288 18.54 4.54 -11.21
CA ALA A 288 18.46 5.44 -12.37
C ALA A 288 19.77 6.20 -12.64
N SER A 289 20.51 6.60 -11.61
CA SER A 289 21.89 7.06 -11.72
C SER A 289 22.60 7.09 -10.36
N THR A 290 23.94 6.93 -10.36
CA THR A 290 24.75 7.07 -9.15
C THR A 290 24.60 8.46 -8.52
N ALA A 291 24.57 9.52 -9.32
CA ALA A 291 24.42 10.89 -8.83
C ALA A 291 23.08 11.12 -8.11
N LEU A 292 21.99 10.55 -8.64
CA LEU A 292 20.68 10.57 -7.99
C LEU A 292 20.73 9.82 -6.66
N ARG A 293 21.25 8.59 -6.67
CA ARG A 293 21.36 7.76 -5.46
C ARG A 293 22.16 8.46 -4.37
N ASP A 294 23.33 9.00 -4.71
CA ASP A 294 24.21 9.65 -3.73
C ASP A 294 23.56 10.93 -3.18
N ALA A 295 22.83 11.68 -4.01
CA ALA A 295 22.08 12.85 -3.58
C ALA A 295 20.90 12.50 -2.64
N VAL A 296 20.23 11.35 -2.86
CA VAL A 296 19.23 10.82 -1.92
C VAL A 296 19.89 10.40 -0.61
N LEU A 297 20.97 9.61 -0.68
CA LEU A 297 21.67 9.12 0.50
C LEU A 297 22.27 10.25 1.34
N ALA A 298 22.76 11.33 0.71
CA ALA A 298 23.24 12.51 1.44
C ALA A 298 22.13 13.15 2.28
N ARG A 299 20.93 13.31 1.71
CA ARG A 299 19.76 13.86 2.42
C ARG A 299 19.27 12.93 3.52
N HIS A 300 19.18 11.65 3.20
CA HIS A 300 18.84 10.59 4.14
C HIS A 300 19.77 10.57 5.36
N ASN A 301 21.08 10.58 5.12
CA ASN A 301 22.09 10.58 6.16
C ASN A 301 22.07 11.89 6.99
N ALA A 302 21.77 13.03 6.37
CA ALA A 302 21.55 14.27 7.11
C ALA A 302 20.34 14.19 8.06
N GLY A 303 19.28 13.49 7.66
CA GLY A 303 18.13 13.17 8.51
C GLY A 303 18.49 12.29 9.70
N LYS A 304 19.19 11.18 9.43
CA LYS A 304 19.67 10.26 10.48
C LYS A 304 20.67 10.92 11.42
N ALA A 305 21.54 11.79 10.93
CA ALA A 305 22.48 12.54 11.76
C ALA A 305 21.75 13.51 12.72
N LYS A 306 20.65 14.10 12.25
CA LYS A 306 19.79 14.96 13.07
C LYS A 306 18.95 14.17 14.08
N TYR A 307 18.47 12.99 13.67
CA TYR A 307 17.61 12.11 14.47
C TYR A 307 18.25 10.71 14.59
N PRO A 308 19.31 10.56 15.40
CA PRO A 308 20.08 9.33 15.43
C PRO A 308 19.34 8.13 16.03
N LEU A 309 18.28 8.34 16.81
CA LEU A 309 17.35 7.30 17.26
C LEU A 309 15.94 7.56 16.68
N TRP A 310 15.86 7.92 15.39
CA TRP A 310 14.59 8.19 14.69
C TRP A 310 13.55 7.07 14.81
N TRP A 311 13.98 5.85 15.10
CA TRP A 311 13.12 4.69 15.29
C TRP A 311 12.49 4.62 16.70
N LEU A 312 12.98 5.39 17.68
CA LEU A 312 12.45 5.39 19.05
C LEU A 312 11.50 6.57 19.26
N HIS A 313 10.20 6.32 19.15
CA HIS A 313 9.17 7.37 19.23
C HIS A 313 9.19 8.19 20.54
N LYS A 314 9.69 7.63 21.65
CA LYS A 314 9.78 8.29 22.96
C LYS A 314 11.20 8.77 23.33
N ALA A 315 12.13 8.77 22.37
CA ALA A 315 13.44 9.37 22.62
C ALA A 315 13.26 10.88 22.82
N PRO A 316 13.73 11.47 23.94
CA PRO A 316 13.69 12.91 24.11
C PRO A 316 14.66 13.53 23.10
N TYR A 317 14.11 14.03 21.99
CA TYR A 317 14.82 14.88 21.06
C TYR A 317 14.22 16.27 21.11
N PHE A 318 15.09 17.28 21.03
CA PHE A 318 14.69 18.65 20.77
C PHE A 318 14.12 18.75 19.34
N CYS A 319 12.92 18.24 19.11
CA CYS A 319 12.18 18.42 17.88
C CYS A 319 10.92 19.23 18.18
N TRP A 320 11.05 20.52 17.91
CA TRP A 320 9.97 21.48 17.89
C TRP A 320 9.10 21.20 16.66
N TRP A 321 7.97 20.51 16.85
CA TRP A 321 6.99 20.27 15.79
C TRP A 321 5.75 21.17 15.88
N THR A 322 5.63 21.94 16.96
CA THR A 322 4.71 23.07 17.12
C THR A 322 5.43 24.10 17.97
N TRP A 323 5.02 25.35 17.92
CA TRP A 323 5.69 26.41 18.68
C TRP A 323 5.63 26.12 20.18
N GLU A 324 6.82 26.13 20.81
CA GLU A 324 7.10 25.97 22.24
C GLU A 324 6.70 24.60 22.82
N GLU A 325 7.58 24.02 23.66
CA GLU A 325 7.31 22.99 24.70
C GLU A 325 7.08 21.47 24.40
N GLY A 326 7.33 20.92 23.20
CA GLY A 326 7.34 19.45 22.96
C GLY A 326 8.72 18.79 22.75
N ILE A 327 9.00 17.63 23.39
CA ILE A 327 10.23 16.81 23.23
C ILE A 327 9.88 15.43 22.60
N GLY A 328 9.75 15.31 21.27
CA GLY A 328 9.49 13.99 20.64
C GLY A 328 9.42 13.97 19.10
N LEU A 329 9.87 12.86 18.49
CA LEU A 329 9.99 12.68 17.03
C LEU A 329 8.60 12.56 16.36
N PRO A 330 8.39 13.15 15.16
CA PRO A 330 7.12 12.98 14.44
C PRO A 330 6.97 11.55 13.92
N VAL A 331 5.74 11.01 13.93
CA VAL A 331 5.44 9.63 13.51
C VAL A 331 5.87 9.37 12.07
N GLU A 332 5.74 10.38 11.21
CA GLU A 332 6.10 10.30 9.79
C GLU A 332 7.59 10.07 9.55
N ILE A 333 8.46 10.30 10.55
CA ILE A 333 9.91 10.12 10.37
C ILE A 333 10.26 8.69 9.97
N VAL A 334 9.53 7.71 10.53
CA VAL A 334 9.69 6.29 10.17
C VAL A 334 9.34 6.09 8.70
N GLY A 335 8.25 6.72 8.24
CA GLY A 335 7.81 6.72 6.85
C GLY A 335 8.73 7.45 5.87
N MET A 336 9.64 8.31 6.36
CA MET A 336 10.64 8.99 5.52
C MET A 336 11.98 8.26 5.49
N ILE A 337 12.40 7.64 6.60
CA ILE A 337 13.74 7.06 6.75
C ILE A 337 13.73 5.57 6.42
N HIS A 338 12.80 4.78 6.96
CA HIS A 338 12.81 3.33 6.81
C HIS A 338 12.69 2.85 5.35
N PRO A 339 11.80 3.41 4.51
CA PRO A 339 11.74 3.03 3.10
C PRO A 339 13.03 3.31 2.33
N VAL A 340 13.75 4.38 2.68
CA VAL A 340 15.04 4.73 2.05
C VAL A 340 16.14 3.77 2.49
N GLU A 341 16.18 3.38 3.77
CA GLU A 341 17.08 2.33 4.28
C GLU A 341 16.89 1.02 3.49
N ARG A 342 15.64 0.61 3.29
CA ARG A 342 15.31 -0.65 2.60
C ARG A 342 15.57 -0.59 1.10
N TRP A 343 15.01 0.40 0.42
CA TRP A 343 14.90 0.37 -1.05
C TRP A 343 16.01 1.14 -1.77
N VAL A 344 16.62 2.13 -1.12
CA VAL A 344 17.68 2.95 -1.73
C VAL A 344 19.05 2.56 -1.20
N ALA A 345 19.24 2.58 0.12
CA ALA A 345 20.51 2.24 0.75
C ALA A 345 20.78 0.73 0.71
N GLY A 346 19.73 -0.10 0.77
CA GLY A 346 19.85 -1.56 0.74
C GLY A 346 20.59 -2.11 1.95
N VAL A 347 20.32 -1.57 3.13
CA VAL A 347 21.00 -2.00 4.37
C VAL A 347 20.58 -3.44 4.73
N SER A 348 21.42 -4.11 5.53
CA SER A 348 21.18 -5.50 5.91
C SER A 348 19.89 -5.70 6.69
N SER A 349 19.32 -6.91 6.62
CA SER A 349 18.15 -7.29 7.42
C SER A 349 18.40 -7.15 8.93
N THR A 350 19.62 -7.46 9.39
CA THR A 350 20.05 -7.23 10.78
C THR A 350 19.98 -5.74 11.15
N THR A 351 20.39 -4.84 10.25
CA THR A 351 20.30 -3.39 10.47
C THR A 351 18.84 -2.93 10.55
N LEU A 352 17.98 -3.38 9.62
CA LEU A 352 16.55 -3.03 9.65
C LEU A 352 15.86 -3.54 10.91
N MET A 353 16.20 -4.75 11.35
CA MET A 353 15.70 -5.34 12.58
C MET A 353 16.18 -4.58 13.83
N SER A 354 17.38 -4.01 13.81
CA SER A 354 17.90 -3.21 14.94
C SER A 354 17.06 -1.96 15.24
N TYR A 355 16.30 -1.47 14.26
CA TYR A 355 15.36 -0.36 14.44
C TYR A 355 14.09 -0.76 15.20
N SER A 356 13.90 -2.04 15.53
CA SER A 356 12.78 -2.56 16.34
C SER A 356 11.39 -2.12 15.83
N PRO A 357 11.05 -2.34 14.54
CA PRO A 357 9.78 -1.87 13.97
C PRO A 357 8.54 -2.51 14.60
N ASP A 358 8.70 -3.63 15.30
CA ASP A 358 7.68 -4.39 16.02
C ASP A 358 7.33 -3.81 17.40
N ALA A 359 8.22 -3.04 18.00
CA ALA A 359 8.10 -2.54 19.38
C ALA A 359 7.64 -1.06 19.49
N ASN A 360 7.66 -0.32 18.38
CA ASN A 360 7.48 1.13 18.37
C ASN A 360 6.11 1.62 17.84
N MET A 361 5.13 0.70 17.71
CA MET A 361 3.78 1.06 17.28
C MET A 361 3.07 1.91 18.34
N ILE A 362 2.43 2.98 17.90
CA ILE A 362 1.74 3.93 18.80
C ILE A 362 0.22 3.75 18.84
N GLY A 363 -0.29 2.74 18.15
CA GLY A 363 -1.70 2.42 18.09
C GLY A 363 -2.04 1.27 17.12
N ILE A 364 -3.33 0.96 17.01
CA ILE A 364 -3.86 0.03 16.01
C ILE A 364 -3.70 0.66 14.62
N GLY A 365 -3.15 -0.07 13.66
CA GLY A 365 -3.04 0.43 12.29
C GLY A 365 -2.09 1.61 12.14
N ASP A 366 -1.00 1.64 12.92
CA ASP A 366 0.12 2.56 12.76
C ASP A 366 0.86 2.25 11.44
N CYS A 367 0.44 2.93 10.37
CA CYS A 367 0.78 2.54 9.01
C CYS A 367 2.30 2.58 8.75
N TYR A 368 3.02 3.60 9.20
CA TYR A 368 4.46 3.72 8.94
C TYR A 368 5.28 2.65 9.67
N ASN A 369 4.95 2.34 10.93
CA ASN A 369 5.64 1.26 11.66
C ASN A 369 5.29 -0.12 11.12
N LEU A 370 4.03 -0.36 10.72
CA LEU A 370 3.64 -1.60 10.06
C LEU A 370 4.33 -1.79 8.71
N GLU A 371 4.47 -0.73 7.92
CA GLU A 371 5.21 -0.76 6.66
C GLU A 371 6.70 -1.00 6.89
N ALA A 372 7.28 -0.39 7.92
CA ALA A 372 8.65 -0.68 8.36
C ALA A 372 8.84 -2.15 8.79
N LEU A 373 7.87 -2.72 9.49
CA LEU A 373 7.86 -4.14 9.86
C LEU A 373 7.82 -5.01 8.60
N ILE A 374 6.94 -4.71 7.64
CA ILE A 374 6.85 -5.43 6.36
C ILE A 374 8.16 -5.32 5.58
N HIS A 375 8.75 -4.13 5.45
CA HIS A 375 10.04 -3.94 4.80
C HIS A 375 11.17 -4.75 5.45
N THR A 376 11.12 -4.90 6.78
CA THR A 376 12.09 -5.70 7.52
C THR A 376 11.87 -7.19 7.27
N ILE A 377 10.62 -7.66 7.29
CA ILE A 377 10.27 -9.04 6.91
C ILE A 377 10.77 -9.35 5.50
N THR A 378 10.52 -8.46 4.52
CA THR A 378 10.94 -8.69 3.13
C THR A 378 12.45 -8.71 2.96
N SER A 379 13.20 -8.05 3.84
CA SER A 379 14.66 -8.06 3.77
C SER A 379 15.31 -9.41 4.12
N PHE A 380 14.56 -10.32 4.74
CA PHE A 380 15.01 -11.69 5.02
C PHE A 380 14.80 -12.66 3.86
N GLY A 381 14.25 -12.19 2.73
CA GLY A 381 14.10 -12.99 1.52
C GLY A 381 14.84 -12.39 0.33
N THR A 382 14.68 -13.04 -0.82
CA THR A 382 15.23 -12.61 -2.11
C THR A 382 14.19 -11.83 -2.89
N ASP A 383 14.51 -10.57 -3.20
CA ASP A 383 13.66 -9.72 -4.05
C ASP A 383 13.83 -10.04 -5.53
N THR A 384 12.70 -10.21 -6.21
CA THR A 384 12.60 -10.31 -7.67
C THR A 384 11.66 -9.22 -8.19
N TRP A 385 11.84 -8.81 -9.45
CA TRP A 385 11.01 -7.79 -10.08
C TRP A 385 10.22 -8.41 -11.22
N GLN A 386 8.89 -8.34 -11.13
CA GLN A 386 7.98 -9.01 -12.06
C GLN A 386 7.18 -7.96 -12.83
N ASP A 387 7.11 -8.14 -14.15
CA ASP A 387 6.32 -7.26 -15.03
C ASP A 387 4.82 -7.56 -14.88
N VAL A 388 4.08 -6.60 -14.36
CA VAL A 388 2.65 -6.70 -14.05
C VAL A 388 1.75 -6.75 -15.29
N ARG A 389 2.30 -6.50 -16.49
CA ARG A 389 1.58 -6.67 -17.77
C ARG A 389 1.61 -8.13 -18.24
N SER A 390 2.67 -8.86 -17.88
CA SER A 390 2.94 -10.23 -18.34
C SER A 390 2.29 -11.31 -17.47
N THR A 391 1.87 -10.94 -16.26
CA THR A 391 1.28 -11.84 -15.27
C THR A 391 0.02 -11.20 -14.72
N GLY A 392 -1.15 -11.83 -14.93
CA GLY A 392 -2.21 -11.71 -13.93
C GLY A 392 -1.70 -12.17 -12.56
N PRO A 393 -2.37 -11.86 -11.43
CA PRO A 393 -1.99 -12.45 -10.14
C PRO A 393 -1.84 -13.96 -10.30
N ALA A 394 -0.84 -14.55 -9.63
CA ALA A 394 -0.67 -15.99 -9.65
C ALA A 394 -1.94 -16.63 -9.07
N ASN A 395 -2.71 -17.32 -9.91
CA ASN A 395 -3.93 -18.00 -9.51
C ASN A 395 -3.63 -18.96 -8.37
N ILE A 396 -4.26 -18.76 -7.21
CA ILE A 396 -4.23 -19.70 -6.11
C ILE A 396 -5.32 -20.74 -6.39
N PRO A 397 -5.00 -22.03 -6.57
CA PRO A 397 -6.03 -23.02 -6.83
C PRO A 397 -7.05 -23.09 -5.67
N PRO A 398 -8.35 -23.31 -5.95
CA PRO A 398 -9.33 -23.52 -4.91
C PRO A 398 -8.98 -24.76 -4.07
N THR A 399 -9.35 -24.73 -2.80
CA THR A 399 -9.23 -25.88 -1.90
C THR A 399 -10.58 -26.59 -1.81
N CYS A 400 -10.58 -27.92 -1.96
CA CYS A 400 -11.77 -28.76 -1.83
C CYS A 400 -11.52 -29.88 -0.82
N THR A 401 -12.51 -30.18 0.03
CA THR A 401 -12.42 -31.26 1.02
C THR A 401 -13.74 -32.02 1.06
N LEU A 402 -13.67 -33.34 0.87
CA LEU A 402 -14.80 -34.24 1.06
C LEU A 402 -15.09 -34.39 2.57
N THR A 403 -16.30 -34.04 2.99
CA THR A 403 -16.74 -34.08 4.40
C THR A 403 -17.62 -35.27 4.72
N SER A 404 -18.26 -35.88 3.72
CA SER A 404 -19.00 -37.14 3.83
C SER A 404 -18.85 -37.98 2.56
N PRO A 405 -18.73 -39.31 2.66
CA PRO A 405 -18.57 -40.08 3.90
C PRO A 405 -17.18 -39.89 4.52
N VAL A 406 -17.06 -40.04 5.84
CA VAL A 406 -15.75 -40.09 6.49
C VAL A 406 -14.99 -41.37 6.09
N SER A 407 -13.67 -41.30 6.03
CA SER A 407 -12.84 -42.45 5.69
C SER A 407 -13.14 -43.64 6.61
N GLY A 408 -13.30 -44.83 6.03
CA GLY A 408 -13.66 -46.05 6.75
C GLY A 408 -15.16 -46.26 6.98
N SER A 409 -16.03 -45.38 6.48
CA SER A 409 -17.49 -45.60 6.53
C SER A 409 -17.90 -46.90 5.83
N THR A 410 -18.80 -47.66 6.44
CA THR A 410 -19.33 -48.93 5.90
C THR A 410 -20.83 -48.82 5.60
N PHE A 411 -21.27 -49.41 4.49
CA PHE A 411 -22.67 -49.43 4.07
C PHE A 411 -23.09 -50.84 3.67
N THR A 412 -24.37 -51.19 3.85
CA THR A 412 -24.91 -52.48 3.40
C THR A 412 -25.36 -52.37 1.95
N ALA A 413 -24.85 -53.25 1.08
CA ALA A 413 -25.21 -53.24 -0.34
C ALA A 413 -26.60 -53.86 -0.60
N PRO A 414 -27.37 -53.34 -1.58
CA PRO A 414 -27.10 -52.13 -2.36
C PRO A 414 -27.29 -50.87 -1.52
N ALA A 415 -26.28 -50.00 -1.53
CA ALA A 415 -26.26 -48.83 -0.67
C ALA A 415 -26.69 -47.55 -1.39
N THR A 416 -27.18 -46.60 -0.60
CA THR A 416 -27.27 -45.18 -0.97
C THR A 416 -26.27 -44.41 -0.11
N VAL A 417 -25.31 -43.75 -0.76
CA VAL A 417 -24.20 -43.04 -0.11
C VAL A 417 -24.31 -41.55 -0.40
N ASN A 418 -24.42 -40.74 0.66
CA ASN A 418 -24.48 -39.28 0.55
C ASN A 418 -23.06 -38.70 0.62
N LEU A 419 -22.67 -38.06 -0.48
CA LEU A 419 -21.42 -37.32 -0.63
C LEU A 419 -21.67 -35.84 -0.33
N ALA A 420 -20.79 -35.24 0.48
CA ALA A 420 -20.79 -33.81 0.76
C ALA A 420 -19.36 -33.29 0.75
N ALA A 421 -19.18 -32.07 0.27
CA ALA A 421 -17.87 -31.41 0.22
C ALA A 421 -17.97 -29.93 0.56
N THR A 422 -16.88 -29.40 1.12
CA THR A 422 -16.66 -27.98 1.29
C THR A 422 -15.55 -27.54 0.35
N ALA A 423 -15.82 -26.52 -0.45
CA ALA A 423 -14.81 -25.91 -1.31
C ALA A 423 -14.77 -24.41 -1.05
N SER A 424 -13.56 -23.84 -1.12
CA SER A 424 -13.32 -22.42 -0.98
C SER A 424 -12.22 -22.00 -1.93
N ASP A 425 -12.37 -20.81 -2.47
CA ASP A 425 -11.38 -20.16 -3.32
C ASP A 425 -10.98 -18.84 -2.64
N SER A 426 -9.70 -18.68 -2.33
CA SER A 426 -9.20 -17.52 -1.59
C SER A 426 -9.02 -16.29 -2.46
N ASP A 427 -8.85 -16.46 -3.77
CA ASP A 427 -8.66 -15.40 -4.76
C ASP A 427 -9.73 -15.33 -5.85
N GLY A 428 -10.62 -16.31 -5.89
CA GLY A 428 -11.76 -16.32 -6.80
C GLY A 428 -13.05 -16.82 -6.17
N SER A 429 -13.80 -17.56 -6.98
CA SER A 429 -15.05 -18.19 -6.61
C SER A 429 -15.06 -19.61 -7.15
N VAL A 430 -15.49 -20.58 -6.33
CA VAL A 430 -15.63 -21.96 -6.77
C VAL A 430 -16.77 -22.07 -7.77
N VAL A 431 -16.44 -22.46 -9.01
CA VAL A 431 -17.42 -22.64 -10.09
C VAL A 431 -18.22 -23.93 -9.91
N SER A 432 -17.58 -25.00 -9.44
CA SER A 432 -18.20 -26.30 -9.21
C SER A 432 -17.29 -27.22 -8.39
N VAL A 433 -17.88 -28.24 -7.77
CA VAL A 433 -17.19 -29.38 -7.17
C VAL A 433 -17.57 -30.66 -7.90
N ALA A 434 -16.58 -31.45 -8.30
CA ALA A 434 -16.78 -32.76 -8.89
C ALA A 434 -16.50 -33.88 -7.87
N PHE A 435 -17.46 -34.80 -7.72
CA PHE A 435 -17.33 -36.00 -6.89
C PHE A 435 -16.85 -37.18 -7.74
N TYR A 436 -15.86 -37.92 -7.25
CA TYR A 436 -15.24 -39.03 -7.95
C TYR A 436 -15.32 -40.35 -7.19
N ARG A 437 -15.31 -41.44 -7.96
CA ARG A 437 -14.98 -42.79 -7.52
C ARG A 437 -13.72 -43.24 -8.25
N GLY A 438 -12.59 -43.26 -7.56
CA GLY A 438 -11.28 -43.42 -8.18
C GLY A 438 -11.06 -42.30 -9.20
N THR A 439 -10.90 -42.66 -10.48
CA THR A 439 -10.75 -41.69 -11.58
C THR A 439 -12.06 -41.37 -12.31
N THR A 440 -13.18 -42.00 -11.93
CA THR A 440 -14.48 -41.80 -12.59
C THR A 440 -15.28 -40.69 -11.90
N VAL A 441 -15.69 -39.67 -12.65
CA VAL A 441 -16.63 -38.64 -12.15
C VAL A 441 -18.00 -39.29 -11.93
N LEU A 442 -18.56 -39.08 -10.74
CA LEU A 442 -19.93 -39.47 -10.39
C LEU A 442 -20.91 -38.33 -10.69
N PHE A 443 -20.57 -37.12 -10.26
CA PHE A 443 -21.43 -35.94 -10.39
C PHE A 443 -20.60 -34.65 -10.25
N THR A 444 -21.04 -33.58 -10.89
CA THR A 444 -20.49 -32.23 -10.72
C THR A 444 -21.59 -31.33 -10.23
N ASP A 445 -21.40 -30.73 -9.05
CA ASP A 445 -22.32 -29.80 -8.44
C ASP A 445 -21.78 -28.36 -8.55
N SER A 446 -22.56 -27.47 -9.14
CA SER A 446 -22.21 -26.05 -9.30
C SER A 446 -22.84 -25.15 -8.24
N SER A 447 -23.60 -25.70 -7.28
CA SER A 447 -24.34 -24.91 -6.29
C SER A 447 -24.01 -25.35 -4.86
N SER A 448 -23.42 -24.45 -4.08
CA SER A 448 -23.17 -24.70 -2.64
C SER A 448 -24.50 -24.68 -1.86
N PRO A 449 -24.74 -25.60 -0.90
CA PRO A 449 -23.83 -26.63 -0.40
C PRO A 449 -23.64 -27.82 -1.35
N TYR A 450 -22.39 -28.13 -1.68
CA TYR A 450 -22.05 -29.17 -2.66
C TYR A 450 -22.37 -30.56 -2.15
N SER A 451 -23.27 -31.27 -2.84
CA SER A 451 -23.71 -32.60 -2.41
C SER A 451 -24.13 -33.49 -3.56
N TYR A 452 -24.01 -34.81 -3.35
CA TYR A 452 -24.47 -35.81 -4.30
C TYR A 452 -24.96 -37.07 -3.59
N THR A 453 -26.08 -37.62 -4.04
CA THR A 453 -26.62 -38.90 -3.53
C THR A 453 -26.31 -40.02 -4.52
N TRP A 454 -25.35 -40.87 -4.18
CA TRP A 454 -24.92 -41.98 -5.01
C TRP A 454 -25.71 -43.25 -4.64
N THR A 455 -26.62 -43.69 -5.51
CA THR A 455 -27.54 -44.82 -5.26
C THR A 455 -27.09 -46.11 -5.94
N GLY A 456 -27.61 -47.25 -5.47
CA GLY A 456 -27.40 -48.55 -6.12
C GLY A 456 -25.96 -49.05 -6.03
N VAL A 457 -25.22 -48.63 -5.00
CA VAL A 457 -23.81 -48.96 -4.84
C VAL A 457 -23.67 -50.43 -4.47
N SER A 458 -22.99 -51.20 -5.32
CA SER A 458 -22.75 -52.63 -5.09
C SER A 458 -21.73 -52.86 -3.96
N SER A 459 -21.61 -54.11 -3.50
CA SER A 459 -20.55 -54.46 -2.54
C SER A 459 -19.17 -54.19 -3.15
N GLY A 460 -18.29 -53.51 -2.40
CA GLY A 460 -16.95 -53.17 -2.85
C GLY A 460 -16.25 -52.18 -1.95
N THR A 461 -14.95 -51.96 -2.20
CA THR A 461 -14.17 -50.88 -1.59
C THR A 461 -14.07 -49.73 -2.59
N TYR A 462 -14.43 -48.52 -2.16
CA TYR A 462 -14.46 -47.34 -3.02
C TYR A 462 -13.56 -46.25 -2.46
N GLN A 463 -12.69 -45.71 -3.33
CA GLN A 463 -11.93 -44.49 -3.07
C GLN A 463 -12.77 -43.30 -3.56
N LEU A 464 -13.16 -42.41 -2.67
CA LEU A 464 -14.00 -41.27 -2.97
C LEU A 464 -13.19 -39.98 -2.75
N SER A 465 -13.35 -39.03 -3.67
CA SER A 465 -12.73 -37.71 -3.56
C SER A 465 -13.65 -36.63 -4.11
N ALA A 466 -13.42 -35.40 -3.67
CA ALA A 466 -14.05 -34.20 -4.22
C ALA A 466 -12.92 -33.27 -4.71
N VAL A 467 -13.10 -32.67 -5.89
CA VAL A 467 -12.17 -31.71 -6.50
C VAL A 467 -12.92 -30.46 -6.91
#